data_AF-A0A0D0C939-F1
#
_entry.id   AF-A0A0D0C939-F1
#
_cell.length_a   1.000
_cell.length_b   1.000
_cell.length_c   1.000
_cell.angle_alpha   90.00
_cell.angle_beta   90.00
_cell.angle_gamma   90.00
#
_symmetry.space_group_name_H-M   'P 1'
#
loop_
_entity.id
_entity.type
_entity.pdbx_description
1 polymer ?
#
loop_
_entity_poly.entity_id
_entity_poly.type
_entity_poly.pdbx_seq_one_letter_code
_entity_poly.pdbx_strand_id
1 'polypeptide(L)'
;MSKQSGMESNQSDSANLLFSDILKGNERIVSFANVVISREKDITAGVLSVLDFTRVAFGLEQSSSLSDIIKSLQTEDTIEKSLAICYEWPDGLDIKLEEVYRVPLFERSLKRVSTKYSRPTPDWFTTVLEDLKTANSESSAAIVLTRYPEVIACLRLCNVVGPDVFVIFNPRGSDEQQAATLTFNTSIAQSVQRICSILPEKHDPVHGGPNWRTLPGGHCYGDIFVPRAISHDAQALEDSLMTSSLVALALQAELSALQRENHTLTTQNQLLENSVAKFEEELREEKIKADKAEHARSYKPPVKPTGQDTACAPWSNSYSKLASPSTGKTPWRAVVDSPTSQRTTITTRGINPDLEFSRHSSTETSQGRAFGDSSTSRRATTTREIDPDLEFARRLQATFDAEHMELQYQTDQLLQTAQRQYHCGICLDDFPEDDAVRVDSCGHDMCRDCARGHVSAKIDEHRFPVLCPVCMADHTNPNPGTFSRLLVESLGVSEEQYKTWEEMEMAQFSVLVNCRKCQNSAFVDRGDHEATNELRCPVLGCDHVWCRKCQQSIDPNSTTHSCDGASELDHLMKERGWKYCPNCKTPIQKQDGCDHMVCIAPGCNTQFCYLCGVIVTRTVVAQEINAGKMAHFRVCPPR
;
A
#
# COMPACT_ATOMS: atom_id res chain seq x y z
N MET A 1 52.06 -20.39 -40.38
CA MET A 1 51.13 -19.34 -39.89
C MET A 1 50.34 -18.83 -41.08
N SER A 2 49.10 -18.39 -40.87
CA SER A 2 48.07 -18.05 -41.89
C SER A 2 47.08 -19.18 -42.23
N LYS A 3 46.15 -19.43 -41.31
CA LYS A 3 44.79 -19.95 -41.56
C LYS A 3 43.88 -19.48 -40.41
N GLN A 4 43.59 -18.18 -40.37
CA GLN A 4 42.58 -17.56 -39.50
C GLN A 4 42.26 -16.18 -40.11
N SER A 5 41.50 -16.16 -41.21
CA SER A 5 40.94 -14.90 -41.76
C SER A 5 39.71 -15.11 -42.64
N GLY A 6 39.07 -16.29 -42.59
CA GLY A 6 38.01 -16.68 -43.53
C GLY A 6 36.63 -16.94 -42.94
N MET A 7 36.45 -16.85 -41.62
CA MET A 7 35.15 -17.09 -40.96
C MET A 7 34.42 -15.80 -40.56
N GLU A 8 35.13 -14.71 -40.27
CA GLU A 8 34.50 -13.42 -39.91
C GLU A 8 33.90 -12.69 -41.12
N SER A 9 34.43 -12.88 -42.34
CA SER A 9 33.93 -12.18 -43.54
C SER A 9 32.57 -12.69 -44.04
N ASN A 10 32.24 -13.97 -43.81
CA ASN A 10 30.97 -14.55 -44.28
C ASN A 10 29.77 -14.18 -43.40
N GLN A 11 29.97 -13.94 -42.11
CA GLN A 11 28.91 -13.46 -41.21
C GLN A 11 28.60 -11.96 -41.42
N SER A 12 29.61 -11.14 -41.70
CA SER A 12 29.40 -9.71 -41.99
C SER A 12 28.62 -9.50 -43.29
N ASP A 13 28.89 -10.31 -44.32
CA ASP A 13 28.21 -10.18 -45.62
C ASP A 13 26.75 -10.65 -45.58
N SER A 14 26.45 -11.74 -44.85
CA SER A 14 25.07 -12.21 -44.66
C SER A 14 24.22 -11.20 -43.88
N ALA A 15 24.79 -10.58 -42.84
CA ALA A 15 24.08 -9.59 -42.03
C ALA A 15 23.88 -8.25 -42.76
N ASN A 16 24.84 -7.81 -43.58
CA ASN A 16 24.69 -6.60 -44.40
C ASN A 16 23.62 -6.80 -45.50
N LEU A 17 23.54 -8.00 -46.08
CA LEU A 17 22.46 -8.37 -47.01
C LEU A 17 21.09 -8.35 -46.30
N LEU A 18 21.02 -8.85 -45.07
CA LEU A 18 19.79 -8.88 -44.27
C LEU A 18 19.31 -7.48 -43.87
N PHE A 19 20.23 -6.61 -43.45
CA PHE A 19 19.92 -5.21 -43.17
C PHE A 19 19.39 -4.48 -44.42
N SER A 20 20.02 -4.72 -45.58
CA SER A 20 19.57 -4.17 -46.86
C SER A 20 18.18 -4.68 -47.27
N ASP A 21 17.79 -5.87 -46.82
CA ASP A 21 16.51 -6.48 -47.14
C ASP A 21 15.37 -5.97 -46.24
N ILE A 22 15.64 -5.73 -44.96
CA ILE A 22 14.70 -5.06 -44.03
C ILE A 22 14.38 -3.66 -44.55
N LEU A 23 15.41 -2.90 -44.98
CA LEU A 23 15.23 -1.55 -45.54
C LEU A 23 14.48 -1.54 -46.88
N LYS A 24 14.40 -2.68 -47.60
CA LYS A 24 13.56 -2.83 -48.81
C LYS A 24 12.08 -3.06 -48.49
N GLY A 25 11.71 -3.18 -47.21
CA GLY A 25 10.32 -3.37 -46.77
C GLY A 25 9.88 -4.82 -46.59
N ASN A 26 10.83 -5.76 -46.58
CA ASN A 26 10.54 -7.18 -46.35
C ASN A 26 10.50 -7.48 -44.84
N GLU A 27 9.45 -8.19 -44.40
CA GLU A 27 9.38 -8.72 -43.04
C GLU A 27 10.46 -9.79 -42.84
N ARG A 28 11.18 -9.72 -41.72
CA ARG A 28 12.16 -10.73 -41.35
C ARG A 28 11.88 -11.26 -39.95
N ILE A 29 11.78 -12.57 -39.83
CA ILE A 29 11.54 -13.28 -38.56
C ILE A 29 12.76 -14.15 -38.28
N VAL A 30 13.31 -14.01 -37.07
CA VAL A 30 14.39 -14.85 -36.53
C VAL A 30 13.81 -15.65 -35.37
N SER A 31 13.99 -16.96 -35.37
CA SER A 31 13.53 -17.87 -34.32
C SER A 31 14.72 -18.50 -33.60
N PHE A 32 14.67 -18.54 -32.27
CA PHE A 32 15.74 -19.01 -31.40
C PHE A 32 15.36 -20.34 -30.74
N ALA A 33 15.64 -21.45 -31.44
CA ALA A 33 15.14 -22.77 -31.05
C ALA A 33 15.74 -23.33 -29.74
N ASN A 34 16.91 -22.87 -29.31
CA ASN A 34 17.57 -23.36 -28.10
C ASN A 34 17.22 -22.56 -26.84
N VAL A 35 16.46 -21.47 -26.97
CA VAL A 35 16.13 -20.59 -25.84
C VAL A 35 14.63 -20.69 -25.57
N VAL A 36 14.28 -21.44 -24.53
CA VAL A 36 12.89 -21.75 -24.17
C VAL A 36 12.58 -21.19 -22.78
N ILE A 37 11.46 -20.47 -22.67
CA ILE A 37 10.84 -20.10 -21.40
C ILE A 37 9.64 -21.04 -21.20
N SER A 38 9.59 -21.75 -20.08
CA SER A 38 8.47 -22.65 -19.79
C SER A 38 7.15 -21.88 -19.72
N ARG A 39 6.10 -22.39 -20.41
CA ARG A 39 4.71 -21.89 -20.32
C ARG A 39 4.12 -21.94 -18.91
N GLU A 40 4.71 -22.75 -18.02
CA GLU A 40 4.31 -22.84 -16.61
C GLU A 40 4.79 -21.63 -15.78
N LYS A 41 5.64 -20.75 -16.34
CA LYS A 41 6.09 -19.52 -15.67
C LYS A 41 5.07 -18.38 -15.79
N ASP A 42 4.93 -17.67 -14.68
CA ASP A 42 4.01 -16.55 -14.45
C ASP A 42 4.08 -15.45 -15.55
N ILE A 43 3.01 -14.67 -15.71
CA ILE A 43 2.97 -13.47 -16.57
C ILE A 43 4.13 -12.53 -16.24
N THR A 44 4.50 -12.46 -14.96
CA THR A 44 5.61 -11.68 -14.43
C THR A 44 6.92 -12.04 -15.11
N ALA A 45 7.22 -13.32 -15.29
CA ALA A 45 8.44 -13.76 -15.96
C ALA A 45 8.45 -13.27 -17.42
N GLY A 46 7.29 -13.28 -18.10
CA GLY A 46 7.16 -12.70 -19.44
C GLY A 46 7.42 -11.20 -19.47
N VAL A 47 6.90 -10.44 -18.51
CA VAL A 47 7.15 -9.00 -18.40
C VAL A 47 8.61 -8.70 -18.12
N LEU A 48 9.25 -9.45 -17.21
CA LEU A 48 10.68 -9.33 -16.90
C LEU A 48 11.54 -9.56 -18.15
N SER A 49 11.25 -10.61 -18.94
CA SER A 49 12.01 -10.86 -20.19
C SER A 49 11.92 -9.72 -21.19
N VAL A 50 10.73 -9.16 -21.36
CA VAL A 50 10.46 -8.13 -22.36
C VAL A 50 11.07 -6.79 -21.93
N LEU A 51 11.01 -6.47 -20.63
CA LEU A 51 11.66 -5.28 -20.08
C LEU A 51 13.19 -5.39 -20.17
N ASP A 52 13.75 -6.55 -19.84
CA ASP A 52 15.20 -6.73 -19.90
C ASP A 52 15.69 -6.72 -21.36
N PHE A 53 14.96 -7.34 -22.28
CA PHE A 53 15.22 -7.18 -23.72
C PHE A 53 15.19 -5.72 -24.16
N THR A 54 14.17 -4.96 -23.75
CA THR A 54 14.02 -3.54 -24.08
C THR A 54 15.20 -2.73 -23.56
N ARG A 55 15.64 -3.02 -22.33
CA ARG A 55 16.79 -2.41 -21.69
C ARG A 55 18.10 -2.71 -22.44
N VAL A 56 18.36 -3.98 -22.76
CA VAL A 56 19.55 -4.40 -23.51
C VAL A 56 19.58 -3.75 -24.89
N ALA A 57 18.43 -3.72 -25.58
CA ALA A 57 18.31 -3.09 -26.88
C ALA A 57 18.64 -1.59 -26.86
N PHE A 58 18.12 -0.84 -25.88
CA PHE A 58 18.47 0.57 -25.71
C PHE A 58 19.93 0.80 -25.29
N GLY A 59 20.53 -0.13 -24.55
CA GLY A 59 21.95 -0.08 -24.22
C GLY A 59 22.84 -0.14 -25.47
N LEU A 60 22.46 -0.94 -26.47
CA LEU A 60 23.20 -1.06 -27.73
C LEU A 60 23.17 0.23 -28.57
N GLU A 61 22.17 1.10 -28.38
CA GLU A 61 22.04 2.36 -29.13
C GLU A 61 23.07 3.42 -28.74
N GLN A 62 23.58 3.37 -27.52
CA GLN A 62 24.51 4.38 -27.02
C GLN A 62 25.89 4.30 -27.66
N SER A 63 26.22 3.19 -28.34
CA SER A 63 27.59 2.91 -28.81
C SER A 63 27.69 2.45 -30.27
N SER A 64 26.60 2.38 -31.03
CA SER A 64 26.61 1.62 -32.30
C SER A 64 25.66 2.17 -33.37
N SER A 65 25.99 1.88 -34.63
CA SER A 65 25.12 2.21 -35.77
C SER A 65 23.87 1.31 -35.81
N LEU A 66 22.79 1.76 -36.47
CA LEU A 66 21.55 0.97 -36.58
C LEU A 66 21.78 -0.43 -37.20
N SER A 67 22.73 -0.56 -38.14
CA SER A 67 23.10 -1.87 -38.68
C SER A 67 23.78 -2.78 -37.67
N ASP A 68 24.58 -2.21 -36.76
CA ASP A 68 25.29 -2.98 -35.73
C ASP A 68 24.37 -3.35 -34.56
N ILE A 69 23.39 -2.49 -34.25
CA ILE A 69 22.31 -2.80 -33.31
C ILE A 69 21.49 -3.99 -33.82
N ILE A 70 21.03 -3.95 -35.07
CA ILE A 70 20.25 -5.07 -35.64
C ILE A 70 21.06 -6.37 -35.65
N LYS A 71 22.36 -6.31 -35.96
CA LYS A 71 23.25 -7.48 -35.87
C LYS A 71 23.34 -8.02 -34.46
N SER A 72 23.51 -7.15 -33.48
CA SER A 72 23.66 -7.52 -32.07
C SER A 72 22.36 -8.10 -31.50
N LEU A 73 21.20 -7.55 -31.87
CA LEU A 73 19.89 -8.07 -31.44
C LEU A 73 19.57 -9.47 -31.96
N GLN A 74 20.21 -9.89 -33.06
CA GLN A 74 19.99 -11.21 -33.67
C GLN A 74 20.89 -12.32 -33.10
N THR A 75 21.80 -11.99 -32.18
CA THR A 75 22.67 -12.99 -31.56
C THR A 75 21.91 -13.78 -30.50
N GLU A 76 22.23 -15.07 -30.40
CA GLU A 76 21.70 -15.93 -29.33
C GLU A 76 22.09 -15.39 -27.95
N ASP A 77 23.32 -14.87 -27.80
CA ASP A 77 23.82 -14.22 -26.58
C ASP A 77 22.92 -13.06 -26.09
N THR A 78 22.43 -12.20 -26.98
CA THR A 78 21.54 -11.09 -26.60
C THR A 78 20.20 -11.60 -26.09
N ILE A 79 19.65 -12.62 -26.74
CA ILE A 79 18.37 -13.23 -26.33
C ILE A 79 18.54 -14.00 -25.01
N GLU A 80 19.62 -14.76 -24.86
CA GLU A 80 19.94 -15.46 -23.60
C GLU A 80 20.09 -14.47 -22.43
N LYS A 81 20.83 -13.38 -22.62
CA LYS A 81 20.94 -12.30 -21.61
C LYS A 81 19.60 -11.73 -21.21
N SER A 82 18.76 -11.42 -22.21
CA SER A 82 17.41 -10.88 -21.98
C SER A 82 16.49 -11.84 -21.23
N LEU A 83 16.77 -13.14 -21.31
CA LEU A 83 15.98 -14.19 -20.66
C LEU A 83 16.61 -14.70 -19.35
N ALA A 84 17.86 -14.32 -19.05
CA ALA A 84 18.58 -14.69 -17.84
C ALA A 84 17.77 -14.35 -16.57
N ILE A 85 17.18 -13.15 -16.55
CA ILE A 85 16.35 -12.67 -15.44
C ILE A 85 15.18 -13.61 -15.12
N CYS A 86 14.65 -14.30 -16.13
CA CYS A 86 13.51 -15.21 -15.98
C CYS A 86 13.94 -16.57 -15.43
N TYR A 87 15.19 -16.98 -15.63
CA TYR A 87 15.73 -18.22 -15.06
C TYR A 87 16.02 -18.06 -13.57
N GLU A 88 16.41 -16.86 -13.14
CA GLU A 88 16.62 -16.53 -11.73
C GLU A 88 15.32 -16.19 -10.97
N TRP A 89 14.24 -15.86 -11.68
CA TRP A 89 12.92 -15.60 -11.07
C TRP A 89 12.33 -16.89 -10.46
N PRO A 90 11.97 -16.89 -9.16
CA PRO A 90 11.38 -18.07 -8.53
C PRO A 90 10.00 -18.41 -9.10
N ASP A 91 9.76 -19.72 -9.29
CA ASP A 91 8.48 -20.21 -9.81
C ASP A 91 7.33 -19.94 -8.82
N GLY A 92 6.18 -19.48 -9.33
CA GLY A 92 4.96 -19.27 -8.54
C GLY A 92 4.88 -17.96 -7.75
N LEU A 93 5.88 -17.07 -7.88
CA LEU A 93 5.82 -15.72 -7.35
C LEU A 93 5.17 -14.77 -8.36
N ASP A 94 3.96 -14.31 -8.00
CA ASP A 94 3.20 -13.28 -8.70
C ASP A 94 3.41 -11.92 -8.01
N ILE A 95 3.75 -10.92 -8.80
CA ILE A 95 3.93 -9.52 -8.36
C ILE A 95 3.24 -8.60 -9.35
N LYS A 96 2.65 -7.52 -8.83
CA LYS A 96 1.96 -6.51 -9.63
C LYS A 96 2.92 -5.89 -10.65
N LEU A 97 2.44 -5.69 -11.88
CA LEU A 97 3.24 -5.14 -12.98
C LEU A 97 3.84 -3.77 -12.64
N GLU A 98 3.09 -2.94 -11.90
CA GLU A 98 3.55 -1.61 -11.48
C GLU A 98 4.77 -1.67 -10.55
N GLU A 99 4.91 -2.74 -9.78
CA GLU A 99 6.05 -2.96 -8.89
C GLU A 99 7.26 -3.45 -9.66
N VAL A 100 7.07 -4.26 -10.72
CA VAL A 100 8.14 -4.69 -11.63
C VAL A 100 8.85 -3.49 -12.25
N TYR A 101 8.10 -2.45 -12.65
CA TYR A 101 8.69 -1.26 -13.27
C TYR A 101 9.49 -0.37 -12.31
N ARG A 102 9.28 -0.49 -10.99
CA ARG A 102 9.94 0.33 -9.95
C ARG A 102 11.26 -0.23 -9.47
N VAL A 103 11.70 -1.33 -10.06
CA VAL A 103 12.95 -1.97 -9.69
C VAL A 103 14.12 -1.12 -10.17
N PRO A 104 15.17 -0.91 -9.36
CA PRO A 104 16.31 -0.07 -9.73
C PRO A 104 16.93 -0.42 -11.09
N LEU A 105 16.96 -1.70 -11.47
CA LEU A 105 17.43 -2.15 -12.79
C LEU A 105 16.67 -1.48 -13.95
N PHE A 106 15.33 -1.48 -13.91
CA PHE A 106 14.50 -0.92 -14.96
C PHE A 106 14.29 0.58 -14.79
N GLU A 107 14.13 1.09 -13.57
CA GLU A 107 13.91 2.51 -13.33
C GLU A 107 15.11 3.37 -13.76
N ARG A 108 16.33 2.85 -13.64
CA ARG A 108 17.54 3.56 -14.04
C ARG A 108 17.75 3.59 -15.55
N SER A 109 17.24 2.58 -16.27
CA SER A 109 17.51 2.39 -17.70
C SER A 109 16.32 2.76 -18.60
N LEU A 110 15.10 2.57 -18.10
CA LEU A 110 13.84 2.78 -18.81
C LEU A 110 13.04 3.89 -18.13
N LYS A 111 12.57 4.86 -18.91
CA LYS A 111 11.59 5.86 -18.46
C LYS A 111 10.24 5.53 -19.08
N ARG A 112 9.26 5.16 -18.25
CA ARG A 112 7.87 5.02 -18.69
C ARG A 112 7.27 6.40 -18.97
N VAL A 113 6.72 6.60 -20.16
CA VAL A 113 6.22 7.92 -20.63
C VAL A 113 4.71 7.94 -20.79
N SER A 114 4.11 6.80 -21.14
CA SER A 114 2.66 6.71 -21.34
C SER A 114 2.18 5.28 -21.08
N THR A 115 0.92 5.16 -20.69
CA THR A 115 0.22 3.89 -20.52
C THR A 115 -1.05 3.93 -21.36
N LYS A 116 -1.31 2.85 -22.09
CA LYS A 116 -2.43 2.68 -23.02
C LYS A 116 -3.20 1.42 -22.64
N TYR A 117 -4.52 1.49 -22.74
CA TYR A 117 -5.41 0.37 -22.42
C TYR A 117 -6.60 0.39 -23.38
N SER A 118 -6.79 -0.67 -24.15
CA SER A 118 -7.93 -0.81 -25.06
C SER A 118 -8.08 -2.25 -25.55
N ARG A 119 -9.07 -2.50 -26.41
CA ARG A 119 -9.20 -3.78 -27.11
C ARG A 119 -8.10 -3.93 -28.17
N PRO A 120 -7.55 -5.14 -28.38
CA PRO A 120 -6.47 -5.41 -29.33
C PRO A 120 -7.00 -5.44 -30.77
N THR A 121 -7.46 -4.29 -31.27
CA THR A 121 -7.88 -4.11 -32.66
C THR A 121 -6.72 -3.59 -33.50
N PRO A 122 -6.70 -3.87 -34.82
CA PRO A 122 -5.68 -3.33 -35.72
C PRO A 122 -5.58 -1.80 -35.66
N ASP A 123 -6.72 -1.11 -35.57
CA ASP A 123 -6.78 0.36 -35.46
C ASP A 123 -6.10 0.85 -34.19
N TRP A 124 -6.35 0.18 -33.05
CA TRP A 124 -5.72 0.54 -31.79
C TRP A 124 -4.20 0.34 -31.83
N PHE A 125 -3.74 -0.82 -32.34
CA PHE A 125 -2.30 -1.05 -32.49
C PHE A 125 -1.64 -0.05 -33.45
N THR A 126 -2.35 0.39 -34.49
CA THR A 126 -1.88 1.43 -35.40
C THR A 126 -1.66 2.74 -34.64
N THR A 127 -2.67 3.21 -33.88
CA THR A 127 -2.55 4.42 -33.04
C THR A 127 -1.41 4.31 -32.04
N VAL A 128 -1.25 3.14 -31.41
CA VAL A 128 -0.21 2.91 -30.41
C VAL A 128 1.20 2.95 -31.01
N LEU A 129 1.40 2.39 -32.21
CA LEU A 129 2.69 2.46 -32.91
C LEU A 129 2.97 3.86 -33.50
N GLU A 130 1.93 4.63 -33.81
CA GLU A 130 2.05 6.05 -34.16
C GLU A 130 2.46 6.88 -32.94
N ASP A 131 1.86 6.64 -31.78
CA ASP A 131 2.27 7.24 -30.50
C ASP A 131 3.72 6.90 -30.17
N LEU A 132 4.18 5.69 -30.50
CA LEU A 132 5.58 5.29 -30.32
C LEU A 132 6.57 6.12 -31.16
N LYS A 133 6.13 6.64 -32.33
CA LYS A 133 6.92 7.58 -33.15
C LYS A 133 7.00 8.97 -32.51
N THR A 134 5.92 9.42 -31.88
CA THR A 134 5.83 10.76 -31.30
C THR A 134 6.40 10.84 -29.88
N ALA A 135 6.47 9.72 -29.15
CA ALA A 135 6.93 9.64 -27.77
C ALA A 135 8.37 10.14 -27.57
N ASN A 136 9.24 9.98 -28.59
CA ASN A 136 10.56 10.58 -28.61
C ASN A 136 11.04 10.74 -30.06
N SER A 137 10.95 11.95 -30.62
CA SER A 137 11.27 12.16 -32.03
C SER A 137 12.77 12.03 -32.35
N GLU A 138 13.64 12.09 -31.35
CA GLU A 138 15.10 12.15 -31.51
C GLU A 138 15.83 10.85 -31.11
N SER A 139 15.12 9.88 -30.53
CA SER A 139 15.69 8.62 -30.06
C SER A 139 14.66 7.50 -30.11
N SER A 140 15.10 6.26 -30.03
CA SER A 140 14.22 5.09 -30.04
C SER A 140 13.28 5.04 -28.84
N ALA A 141 12.19 4.30 -29.03
CA ALA A 141 11.17 4.08 -28.02
C ALA A 141 10.66 2.64 -28.11
N ALA A 142 10.09 2.12 -27.03
CA ALA A 142 9.56 0.77 -26.96
C ALA A 142 8.18 0.76 -26.33
N ILE A 143 7.35 -0.20 -26.70
CA ILE A 143 6.12 -0.51 -26.00
C ILE A 143 6.11 -1.96 -25.54
N VAL A 144 5.77 -2.16 -24.28
CA VAL A 144 5.52 -3.47 -23.70
C VAL A 144 4.02 -3.72 -23.72
N LEU A 145 3.59 -4.71 -24.50
CA LEU A 145 2.19 -5.10 -24.62
C LEU A 145 1.93 -6.36 -23.80
N THR A 146 0.96 -6.28 -22.90
CA THR A 146 0.57 -7.37 -22.00
C THR A 146 -0.89 -7.73 -22.21
N ARG A 147 -1.15 -9.00 -22.50
CA ARG A 147 -2.50 -9.59 -22.55
C ARG A 147 -2.42 -11.06 -22.19
N TYR A 148 -2.90 -11.42 -21.01
CA TYR A 148 -2.79 -12.78 -20.48
C TYR A 148 -3.15 -13.90 -21.48
N PRO A 149 -2.29 -14.91 -21.69
CA PRO A 149 -0.95 -15.11 -21.09
C PRO A 149 0.23 -14.52 -21.91
N GLU A 150 -0.05 -13.76 -22.96
CA GLU A 150 0.94 -13.26 -23.92
C GLU A 150 1.54 -11.91 -23.51
N VAL A 151 2.85 -11.76 -23.67
CA VAL A 151 3.61 -10.53 -23.39
C VAL A 151 4.64 -10.34 -24.50
N ILE A 152 4.67 -9.17 -25.13
CA ILE A 152 5.63 -8.84 -26.19
C ILE A 152 6.21 -7.44 -26.03
N ALA A 153 7.42 -7.24 -26.56
CA ALA A 153 8.02 -5.92 -26.76
C ALA A 153 7.87 -5.51 -28.23
N CYS A 154 7.53 -4.25 -28.50
CA CYS A 154 7.69 -3.65 -29.82
C CYS A 154 8.53 -2.39 -29.70
N LEU A 155 9.74 -2.41 -30.27
CA LEU A 155 10.67 -1.30 -30.29
C LEU A 155 10.59 -0.58 -31.62
N ARG A 156 10.72 0.73 -31.61
CA ARG A 156 11.00 1.58 -32.76
C ARG A 156 12.44 2.05 -32.67
N LEU A 157 13.30 1.47 -33.48
CA LEU A 157 14.68 1.93 -33.66
C LEU A 157 14.69 3.12 -34.61
N CYS A 158 15.10 4.28 -34.12
CA CYS A 158 15.11 5.51 -34.91
C CYS A 158 16.21 5.47 -35.97
N ASN A 159 15.83 5.70 -37.23
CA ASN A 159 16.79 5.74 -38.34
C ASN A 159 16.92 7.15 -38.91
N VAL A 160 18.07 7.79 -38.70
CA VAL A 160 18.31 9.17 -39.15
C VAL A 160 18.31 9.30 -40.68
N VAL A 161 18.65 8.22 -41.41
CA VAL A 161 18.91 8.25 -42.87
C VAL A 161 17.81 7.53 -43.67
N GLY A 162 16.75 7.05 -43.03
CA GLY A 162 15.73 6.24 -43.69
C GLY A 162 14.50 5.95 -42.84
N PRO A 163 13.67 4.96 -43.22
CA PRO A 163 12.52 4.58 -42.39
C PRO A 163 13.01 3.95 -41.08
N ASP A 164 12.28 4.23 -40.00
CA ASP A 164 12.45 3.56 -38.72
C ASP A 164 12.26 2.05 -38.86
N VAL A 165 12.94 1.29 -37.99
CA VAL A 165 12.81 -0.16 -37.94
C VAL A 165 12.04 -0.54 -36.67
N PHE A 166 10.91 -1.21 -36.87
CA PHE A 166 10.12 -1.83 -35.81
C PHE A 166 10.65 -3.23 -35.52
N VAL A 167 10.95 -3.49 -34.24
CA VAL A 167 11.45 -4.78 -33.76
C VAL A 167 10.45 -5.33 -32.75
N ILE A 168 9.83 -6.46 -33.08
CA ILE A 168 8.87 -7.15 -32.21
C ILE A 168 9.57 -8.34 -31.59
N PHE A 169 9.79 -8.29 -30.28
CA PHE A 169 10.31 -9.41 -29.51
C PHE A 169 9.14 -10.14 -28.86
N ASN A 170 9.00 -11.42 -29.22
CA ASN A 170 8.08 -12.33 -28.58
C ASN A 170 8.88 -13.41 -27.84
N PRO A 171 8.93 -13.37 -26.50
CA PRO A 171 9.64 -14.37 -25.69
C PRO A 171 8.97 -15.75 -25.73
N ARG A 172 7.72 -15.85 -26.18
CA ARG A 172 6.90 -17.08 -26.26
C ARG A 172 6.41 -17.30 -27.69
N GLY A 173 7.26 -17.88 -28.54
CA GLY A 173 6.89 -18.14 -29.94
C GLY A 173 5.67 -19.05 -30.09
N SER A 174 4.99 -18.90 -31.23
CA SER A 174 3.77 -19.63 -31.60
C SER A 174 4.01 -21.08 -32.06
N ASP A 175 5.27 -21.49 -32.24
CA ASP A 175 5.63 -22.81 -32.79
C ASP A 175 5.53 -23.92 -31.72
N GLU A 176 5.37 -25.18 -32.15
CA GLU A 176 5.35 -26.37 -31.27
C GLU A 176 6.60 -26.46 -30.36
N GLN A 177 7.70 -25.82 -30.76
CA GLN A 177 8.98 -25.77 -30.04
C GLN A 177 9.09 -24.57 -29.07
N GLN A 178 8.12 -23.64 -29.06
CA GLN A 178 8.05 -22.50 -28.11
C GLN A 178 9.29 -21.60 -28.08
N ALA A 179 9.98 -21.48 -29.20
CA ALA A 179 11.19 -20.67 -29.37
C ALA A 179 10.89 -19.17 -29.24
N ALA A 180 11.78 -18.39 -28.61
CA ALA A 180 11.70 -16.93 -28.69
C ALA A 180 11.81 -16.48 -30.16
N THR A 181 11.09 -15.42 -30.53
CA THR A 181 11.10 -14.89 -31.91
C THR A 181 11.31 -13.39 -31.93
N LEU A 182 12.04 -12.94 -32.94
CA LEU A 182 12.32 -11.53 -33.19
C LEU A 182 11.88 -11.18 -34.62
N THR A 183 10.96 -10.24 -34.76
CA THR A 183 10.43 -9.81 -36.07
C THR A 183 10.84 -8.38 -36.37
N PHE A 184 11.36 -8.13 -37.57
CA PHE A 184 11.79 -6.83 -38.05
C PHE A 184 10.88 -6.36 -39.19
N ASN A 185 10.38 -5.14 -39.07
CA ASN A 185 9.50 -4.49 -40.04
C ASN A 185 9.90 -3.02 -40.21
N THR A 186 9.65 -2.43 -41.37
CA THR A 186 9.80 -0.96 -41.58
C THR A 186 8.44 -0.26 -41.73
N SER A 187 7.36 -1.03 -41.88
CA SER A 187 5.99 -0.54 -41.98
C SER A 187 5.21 -0.76 -40.68
N ILE A 188 4.44 0.26 -40.28
CA ILE A 188 3.47 0.14 -39.17
C ILE A 188 2.44 -0.94 -39.52
N ALA A 189 1.92 -0.98 -40.74
CA ALA A 189 0.88 -1.93 -41.13
C ALA A 189 1.33 -3.39 -40.99
N GLN A 190 2.57 -3.71 -41.41
CA GLN A 190 3.15 -5.05 -41.21
C GLN A 190 3.34 -5.37 -39.73
N SER A 191 3.84 -4.40 -38.95
CA SER A 191 4.03 -4.55 -37.51
C SER A 191 2.71 -4.81 -36.78
N VAL A 192 1.65 -4.07 -37.13
CA VAL A 192 0.29 -4.28 -36.61
C VAL A 192 -0.22 -5.67 -36.97
N GLN A 193 -0.07 -6.10 -38.22
CA GLN A 193 -0.50 -7.42 -38.66
C GLN A 193 0.20 -8.53 -37.84
N ARG A 194 1.50 -8.38 -37.59
CA ARG A 194 2.28 -9.30 -36.75
C ARG A 194 1.80 -9.29 -35.31
N ILE A 195 1.63 -8.11 -34.70
CA ILE A 195 1.12 -7.99 -33.33
C ILE A 195 -0.28 -8.60 -33.21
N CYS A 196 -1.18 -8.38 -34.17
CA CYS A 196 -2.50 -9.00 -34.19
C CYS A 196 -2.45 -10.53 -34.31
N SER A 197 -1.44 -11.08 -35.01
CA SER A 197 -1.25 -12.54 -35.08
C SER A 197 -0.81 -13.15 -33.74
N ILE A 198 -0.04 -12.40 -32.94
CA ILE A 198 0.42 -12.83 -31.62
C ILE A 198 -0.66 -12.57 -30.55
N LEU A 199 -1.37 -11.44 -30.64
CA LEU A 199 -2.39 -10.97 -29.70
C LEU A 199 -3.79 -10.89 -30.36
N PRO A 200 -4.42 -12.01 -30.76
CA PRO A 200 -5.64 -12.01 -31.58
C PRO A 200 -6.89 -11.59 -30.81
N GLU A 201 -7.74 -10.74 -31.37
CA GLU A 201 -8.95 -10.20 -30.70
C GLU A 201 -9.80 -11.27 -29.99
N LYS A 202 -9.98 -12.44 -30.62
CA LYS A 202 -10.62 -13.61 -30.03
C LYS A 202 -9.56 -14.65 -29.66
N HIS A 203 -9.45 -14.97 -28.38
CA HIS A 203 -8.60 -16.06 -27.91
C HIS A 203 -9.44 -17.33 -27.81
N ASP A 204 -9.04 -18.41 -28.49
CA ASP A 204 -9.68 -19.72 -28.32
C ASP A 204 -9.28 -20.31 -26.96
N PRO A 205 -10.22 -20.82 -26.15
CA PRO A 205 -9.93 -21.33 -24.83
C PRO A 205 -9.01 -22.56 -24.92
N VAL A 206 -7.73 -22.40 -24.55
CA VAL A 206 -6.82 -23.55 -24.36
C VAL A 206 -7.38 -24.41 -23.21
N HIS A 207 -7.63 -25.68 -23.50
CA HIS A 207 -8.08 -26.66 -22.52
C HIS A 207 -6.98 -26.92 -21.47
N GLY A 208 -7.26 -26.63 -20.19
CA GLY A 208 -6.50 -27.22 -19.06
C GLY A 208 -5.83 -26.29 -18.04
N GLY A 209 -5.93 -24.96 -18.17
CA GLY A 209 -5.39 -24.02 -17.16
C GLY A 209 -6.40 -23.63 -16.07
N PRO A 210 -5.96 -23.22 -14.86
CA PRO A 210 -6.85 -22.76 -13.79
C PRO A 210 -7.75 -21.62 -14.27
N ASN A 211 -9.02 -21.67 -13.88
CA ASN A 211 -10.17 -20.82 -14.23
C ASN A 211 -9.89 -19.32 -14.55
N TRP A 212 -9.31 -19.02 -15.71
CA TRP A 212 -9.22 -17.66 -16.29
C TRP A 212 -10.58 -17.09 -16.71
N ARG A 213 -11.66 -17.89 -16.58
CA ARG A 213 -13.07 -17.58 -16.84
C ARG A 213 -13.66 -16.43 -15.98
N THR A 214 -12.88 -15.75 -15.14
CA THR A 214 -13.36 -14.75 -14.19
C THR A 214 -12.79 -13.35 -14.37
N LEU A 215 -11.88 -13.11 -15.33
CA LEU A 215 -11.37 -11.77 -15.60
C LEU A 215 -12.27 -11.01 -16.60
N PRO A 216 -12.86 -9.86 -16.22
CA PRO A 216 -13.64 -9.05 -17.13
C PRO A 216 -12.71 -8.26 -18.07
N GLY A 217 -12.71 -8.63 -19.35
CA GLY A 217 -12.27 -7.76 -20.44
C GLY A 217 -11.07 -8.28 -21.21
N GLY A 218 -11.29 -8.73 -22.45
CA GLY A 218 -10.24 -9.05 -23.43
C GLY A 218 -9.49 -7.81 -23.95
N HIS A 219 -9.09 -6.92 -23.04
CA HIS A 219 -8.32 -5.72 -23.33
C HIS A 219 -6.81 -6.05 -23.26
N CYS A 220 -6.02 -5.25 -23.96
CA CYS A 220 -4.57 -5.28 -23.98
C CYS A 220 -4.06 -4.03 -23.27
N TYR A 221 -3.01 -4.21 -22.47
CA TYR A 221 -2.33 -3.14 -21.76
C TYR A 221 -1.00 -2.85 -22.46
N GLY A 222 -0.64 -1.58 -22.61
CA GLY A 222 0.56 -1.15 -23.30
C GLY A 222 1.27 -0.02 -22.58
N ASP A 223 2.52 -0.25 -22.16
CA ASP A 223 3.36 0.78 -21.55
C ASP A 223 4.47 1.22 -22.50
N ILE A 224 4.54 2.53 -22.78
CA ILE A 224 5.57 3.13 -23.64
C ILE A 224 6.76 3.55 -22.78
N PHE A 225 7.95 3.10 -23.18
CA PHE A 225 9.23 3.38 -22.56
C PHE A 225 10.19 4.09 -23.52
N VAL A 226 11.02 4.97 -22.98
CA VAL A 226 12.14 5.61 -23.68
C VAL A 226 13.43 5.38 -22.87
N PRO A 227 14.60 5.35 -23.52
CA PRO A 227 15.87 5.20 -22.82
C PRO A 227 16.13 6.36 -21.85
N ARG A 228 16.70 6.06 -20.69
CA ARG A 228 17.37 7.07 -19.83
C ARG A 228 18.85 7.15 -20.20
N ALA A 229 19.45 8.33 -20.10
CA ALA A 229 20.90 8.48 -20.26
C ALA A 229 21.61 7.76 -19.12
N ILE A 230 22.44 6.77 -19.44
CA ILE A 230 23.20 5.98 -18.48
C ILE A 230 24.65 6.50 -18.50
N SER A 231 25.24 6.79 -17.35
CA SER A 231 26.67 7.16 -17.27
C SER A 231 27.56 5.94 -17.50
N HIS A 232 28.75 6.13 -18.08
CA HIS A 232 29.68 5.03 -18.39
C HIS A 232 30.07 4.17 -17.17
N ASP A 233 30.06 4.72 -15.95
CA ASP A 233 30.35 3.98 -14.71
C ASP A 233 29.25 2.96 -14.33
N ALA A 234 28.04 3.12 -14.84
CA ALA A 234 26.91 2.26 -14.48
C ALA A 234 26.93 0.90 -15.19
N GLN A 235 27.59 0.77 -16.35
CA GLN A 235 27.76 -0.52 -17.06
C GLN A 235 28.62 -1.51 -16.26
N ALA A 236 29.62 -1.02 -15.51
CA ALA A 236 30.48 -1.87 -14.69
C ALA A 236 29.78 -2.45 -13.45
N LEU A 237 28.67 -1.84 -13.01
CA LEU A 237 27.88 -2.27 -11.85
C LEU A 237 26.60 -3.03 -12.25
N GLU A 238 26.38 -3.25 -13.54
CA GLU A 238 25.12 -3.76 -14.09
C GLU A 238 24.76 -5.14 -13.56
N ASP A 239 25.72 -6.08 -13.54
CA ASP A 239 25.51 -7.43 -13.01
C ASP A 239 25.17 -7.39 -11.51
N SER A 240 25.87 -6.57 -10.74
CA SER A 240 25.60 -6.39 -9.29
C SER A 240 24.24 -5.76 -9.03
N LEU A 241 23.82 -4.82 -9.90
CA LEU A 241 22.51 -4.19 -9.83
C LEU A 241 21.41 -5.17 -10.21
N MET A 242 21.63 -6.03 -11.22
CA MET A 242 20.71 -7.07 -11.66
C MET A 242 20.44 -8.07 -10.55
N THR A 243 21.49 -8.64 -9.94
CA THR A 243 21.33 -9.59 -8.82
C THR A 243 20.63 -8.95 -7.62
N SER A 244 21.01 -7.72 -7.25
CA SER A 244 20.37 -7.01 -6.12
C SER A 244 18.89 -6.70 -6.39
N SER A 245 18.58 -6.33 -7.64
CA SER A 245 17.22 -6.02 -8.11
C SER A 245 16.32 -7.25 -8.13
N LEU A 246 16.86 -8.40 -8.55
CA LEU A 246 16.16 -9.69 -8.53
C LEU A 246 15.84 -10.14 -7.10
N VAL A 247 16.79 -10.02 -6.19
CA VAL A 247 16.56 -10.31 -4.76
C VAL A 247 15.49 -9.38 -4.18
N ALA A 248 15.55 -8.08 -4.49
CA ALA A 248 14.54 -7.12 -4.03
C ALA A 248 13.14 -7.48 -4.55
N LEU A 249 13.02 -7.82 -5.83
CA LEU A 249 11.77 -8.26 -6.43
C LEU A 249 11.23 -9.55 -5.81
N ALA A 250 12.10 -10.55 -5.61
CA ALA A 250 11.70 -11.82 -5.01
C ALA A 250 11.18 -11.63 -3.58
N LEU A 251 11.89 -10.82 -2.77
CA LEU A 251 11.45 -10.46 -1.42
C LEU A 251 10.12 -9.71 -1.44
N GLN A 252 9.92 -8.79 -2.39
CA GLN A 252 8.68 -8.03 -2.49
C GLN A 252 7.48 -8.91 -2.90
N ALA A 253 7.70 -9.87 -3.81
CA ALA A 253 6.69 -10.84 -4.18
C ALA A 253 6.34 -11.77 -2.99
N GLU A 254 7.35 -12.22 -2.24
CA GLU A 254 7.16 -13.05 -1.04
C GLU A 254 6.43 -12.31 0.07
N LEU A 255 6.78 -11.04 0.34
CA LEU A 255 6.05 -10.17 1.26
C LEU A 255 4.58 -10.01 0.83
N SER A 256 4.33 -9.81 -0.46
CA SER A 256 2.97 -9.67 -1.01
C SER A 256 2.17 -10.97 -0.89
N ALA A 257 2.81 -12.12 -1.07
CA ALA A 257 2.19 -13.44 -0.87
C ALA A 257 1.85 -13.67 0.62
N LEU A 258 2.80 -13.41 1.52
CA LEU A 258 2.60 -13.51 2.96
C LEU A 258 1.52 -12.56 3.49
N GLN A 259 1.45 -11.33 2.97
CA GLN A 259 0.39 -10.37 3.31
C GLN A 259 -1.00 -10.88 2.91
N ARG A 260 -1.13 -11.48 1.70
CA ARG A 260 -2.40 -12.10 1.25
C ARG A 260 -2.81 -13.29 2.13
N GLU A 261 -1.86 -14.14 2.48
CA GLU A 261 -2.10 -15.27 3.37
C GLU A 261 -2.50 -14.79 4.78
N ASN A 262 -1.79 -13.81 5.33
CA ASN A 262 -2.10 -13.23 6.63
C ASN A 262 -3.50 -12.62 6.67
N HIS A 263 -3.91 -11.90 5.62
CA HIS A 263 -5.27 -11.39 5.49
C HIS A 263 -6.32 -12.51 5.45
N THR A 264 -6.04 -13.58 4.70
CA THR A 264 -6.92 -14.76 4.63
C THR A 264 -7.04 -15.48 5.97
N LEU A 265 -5.93 -15.69 6.67
CA LEU A 265 -5.93 -16.30 7.99
C LEU A 265 -6.63 -15.41 9.03
N THR A 266 -6.44 -14.09 8.94
CA THR A 266 -7.10 -13.12 9.83
C THR A 266 -8.62 -13.16 9.66
N THR A 267 -9.10 -13.17 8.41
CA THR A 267 -10.54 -13.30 8.13
C THR A 267 -11.10 -14.65 8.59
N GLN A 268 -10.37 -15.76 8.38
CA GLN A 268 -10.77 -17.07 8.90
C GLN A 268 -10.82 -17.12 10.43
N ASN A 269 -9.84 -16.55 11.11
CA ASN A 269 -9.83 -16.45 12.57
C ASN A 269 -11.05 -15.67 13.07
N GLN A 270 -11.37 -14.54 12.43
CA GLN A 270 -12.55 -13.76 12.80
C GLN A 270 -13.87 -14.53 12.60
N LEU A 271 -13.98 -15.33 11.53
CA LEU A 271 -15.13 -16.20 11.30
C LEU A 271 -15.25 -17.32 12.35
N LEU A 272 -14.11 -17.90 12.75
CA LEU A 272 -14.06 -18.91 13.81
C LEU A 272 -14.42 -18.30 15.16
N GLU A 273 -13.89 -17.12 15.50
CA GLU A 273 -14.24 -16.38 16.72
C GLU A 273 -15.74 -16.08 16.80
N ASN A 274 -16.34 -15.62 15.70
CA ASN A 274 -17.79 -15.43 15.62
C ASN A 274 -18.58 -16.73 15.82
N SER A 275 -18.07 -17.84 15.29
CA SER A 275 -18.69 -19.16 15.46
C SER A 275 -18.60 -19.66 16.91
N VAL A 276 -17.46 -19.46 17.57
CA VAL A 276 -17.26 -19.77 18.99
C VAL A 276 -18.22 -18.95 19.85
N ALA A 277 -18.30 -17.64 19.62
CA ALA A 277 -19.22 -16.76 20.36
C ALA A 277 -20.69 -17.20 20.22
N LYS A 278 -21.09 -17.64 19.02
CA LYS A 278 -22.42 -18.20 18.77
C LYS A 278 -22.67 -19.50 19.56
N PHE A 279 -21.73 -20.43 19.55
CA PHE A 279 -21.87 -21.68 20.31
C PHE A 279 -21.86 -21.46 21.83
N GLU A 280 -21.12 -20.46 22.32
CA GLU A 280 -21.16 -20.07 23.73
C GLU A 280 -22.52 -19.49 24.14
N GLU A 281 -23.17 -18.73 23.25
CA GLU A 281 -24.55 -18.25 23.47
C GLU A 281 -25.54 -19.41 23.52
N GLU A 282 -25.50 -20.30 22.53
CA GLU A 282 -26.36 -21.48 22.48
C GLU A 282 -26.19 -22.36 23.73
N LEU A 283 -24.95 -22.56 24.19
CA LEU A 283 -24.66 -23.29 25.42
C LEU A 283 -25.25 -22.60 26.67
N ARG A 284 -25.21 -21.26 26.71
CA ARG A 284 -25.77 -20.47 27.82
C ARG A 284 -27.30 -20.58 27.84
N GLU A 285 -27.94 -20.49 26.68
CA GLU A 285 -29.39 -20.68 26.56
C GLU A 285 -29.83 -22.08 27.00
N GLU A 286 -29.11 -23.13 26.58
CA GLU A 286 -29.41 -24.50 26.98
C GLU A 286 -29.22 -24.72 28.49
N LYS A 287 -28.18 -24.11 29.11
CA LYS A 287 -28.02 -24.13 30.58
C LYS A 287 -29.21 -23.47 31.29
N ILE A 288 -29.65 -22.30 30.83
CA ILE A 288 -30.83 -21.63 31.40
C ILE A 288 -32.08 -22.49 31.26
N LYS A 289 -32.27 -23.18 30.13
CA LYS A 289 -33.40 -24.12 29.95
C LYS A 289 -33.31 -25.31 30.90
N ALA A 290 -32.12 -25.89 31.08
CA ALA A 290 -31.88 -26.98 32.02
C ALA A 290 -32.18 -26.58 33.47
N ASP A 291 -31.69 -25.41 33.91
CA ASP A 291 -31.92 -24.87 35.25
C ASP A 291 -33.42 -24.64 35.51
N LYS A 292 -34.15 -24.08 34.54
CA LYS A 292 -35.61 -23.89 34.62
C LYS A 292 -36.35 -25.23 34.72
N ALA A 293 -35.92 -26.24 33.96
CA ALA A 293 -36.52 -27.58 34.01
C ALA A 293 -36.27 -28.28 35.35
N GLU A 294 -35.09 -28.09 35.96
CA GLU A 294 -34.77 -28.58 37.29
C GLU A 294 -35.61 -27.90 38.39
N HIS A 295 -35.72 -26.56 38.34
CA HIS A 295 -36.56 -25.81 39.27
C HIS A 295 -38.04 -26.21 39.18
N ALA A 296 -38.55 -26.48 37.98
CA ALA A 296 -39.90 -26.99 37.78
C ALA A 296 -40.11 -28.40 38.37
N ARG A 297 -39.07 -29.26 38.37
CA ARG A 297 -39.12 -30.59 38.99
C ARG A 297 -39.03 -30.55 40.51
N SER A 298 -38.43 -29.50 41.09
CA SER A 298 -38.29 -29.33 42.55
C SER A 298 -39.48 -28.64 43.23
N TYR A 299 -40.41 -28.06 42.48
CA TYR A 299 -41.57 -27.35 43.04
C TYR A 299 -42.67 -28.33 43.49
N LYS A 300 -42.79 -28.58 44.80
CA LYS A 300 -43.94 -29.29 45.39
C LYS A 300 -45.02 -28.28 45.80
N PRO A 301 -46.29 -28.42 45.35
CA PRO A 301 -47.36 -27.52 45.75
C PRO A 301 -47.74 -27.70 47.24
N PRO A 302 -48.25 -26.66 47.92
CA PRO A 302 -48.58 -26.73 49.33
C PRO A 302 -49.89 -27.53 49.55
N VAL A 303 -49.80 -28.59 50.35
CA VAL A 303 -50.96 -29.40 50.75
C VAL A 303 -51.68 -28.73 51.93
N LYS A 304 -52.99 -28.52 51.82
CA LYS A 304 -53.86 -28.06 52.91
C LYS A 304 -54.19 -29.21 53.87
N PRO A 305 -54.37 -28.95 55.18
CA PRO A 305 -54.64 -30.01 56.15
C PRO A 305 -56.15 -30.30 56.22
N THR A 306 -56.51 -31.56 56.04
CA THR A 306 -57.79 -32.14 56.49
C THR A 306 -57.49 -33.50 57.10
N GLY A 307 -57.82 -33.65 58.39
CA GLY A 307 -57.62 -34.88 59.12
C GLY A 307 -58.74 -35.90 58.88
N GLN A 308 -58.39 -37.19 58.92
CA GLN A 308 -58.89 -38.17 59.89
C GLN A 308 -58.41 -39.59 59.52
N ASP A 309 -57.76 -40.19 60.51
CA ASP A 309 -57.51 -41.59 60.85
C ASP A 309 -58.10 -42.73 59.98
N THR A 310 -57.26 -43.70 59.59
CA THR A 310 -57.39 -45.10 60.05
C THR A 310 -56.14 -45.95 59.73
N ALA A 311 -55.93 -46.96 60.59
CA ALA A 311 -54.71 -47.74 60.83
C ALA A 311 -54.34 -48.81 59.78
N CYS A 312 -53.04 -49.13 59.67
CA CYS A 312 -52.37 -50.41 59.99
C CYS A 312 -51.09 -50.65 59.15
N ALA A 313 -50.02 -51.07 59.84
CA ALA A 313 -48.70 -51.51 59.36
C ALA A 313 -48.76 -52.92 58.69
N PRO A 314 -47.67 -53.59 58.19
CA PRO A 314 -46.25 -53.31 58.42
C PRO A 314 -45.25 -53.55 57.25
N TRP A 315 -44.06 -52.99 57.45
CA TRP A 315 -42.72 -53.34 56.97
C TRP A 315 -42.54 -54.50 55.96
N SER A 316 -41.87 -54.21 54.84
CA SER A 316 -40.90 -55.12 54.23
C SER A 316 -39.75 -54.34 53.58
N ASN A 317 -38.57 -54.53 54.17
CA ASN A 317 -37.27 -54.15 53.59
C ASN A 317 -36.96 -55.09 52.42
N SER A 318 -36.36 -54.55 51.35
CA SER A 318 -35.70 -55.36 50.32
C SER A 318 -34.62 -54.57 49.58
N TYR A 319 -33.38 -54.94 49.92
CA TYR A 319 -32.16 -54.96 49.12
C TYR A 319 -31.34 -53.69 48.82
N SER A 320 -30.19 -53.69 49.50
CA SER A 320 -28.92 -52.99 49.23
C SER A 320 -28.12 -53.63 48.08
N LYS A 321 -27.10 -52.87 47.60
CA LYS A 321 -25.83 -53.23 46.90
C LYS A 321 -25.73 -52.63 45.49
N LEU A 322 -24.91 -51.61 45.23
CA LEU A 322 -23.43 -51.58 45.13
C LEU A 322 -22.83 -52.67 44.23
N ALA A 323 -22.30 -52.24 43.08
CA ALA A 323 -21.09 -52.80 42.44
C ALA A 323 -20.53 -51.84 41.36
N SER A 324 -19.37 -51.24 41.64
CA SER A 324 -18.29 -50.88 40.68
C SER A 324 -17.66 -52.19 40.11
N PRO A 325 -16.72 -52.24 39.12
CA PRO A 325 -15.36 -51.64 39.11
C PRO A 325 -14.89 -51.14 37.71
N SER A 326 -14.01 -50.15 37.51
CA SER A 326 -12.56 -49.97 37.81
C SER A 326 -11.56 -50.84 37.01
N THR A 327 -10.60 -50.17 36.33
CA THR A 327 -9.11 -50.33 36.35
C THR A 327 -8.52 -49.99 34.98
N GLY A 328 -7.36 -49.34 34.79
CA GLY A 328 -6.26 -48.79 35.60
C GLY A 328 -5.34 -48.02 34.61
N LYS A 329 -4.24 -47.35 34.92
CA LYS A 329 -3.25 -47.40 36.01
C LYS A 329 -2.50 -46.05 36.06
N THR A 330 -1.96 -45.76 37.25
CA THR A 330 -1.08 -44.65 37.70
C THR A 330 0.42 -44.96 37.41
N PRO A 331 1.47 -44.34 38.03
CA PRO A 331 1.72 -43.01 38.67
C PRO A 331 3.10 -42.36 38.29
N TRP A 332 3.43 -41.15 38.79
CA TRP A 332 4.57 -40.82 39.69
C TRP A 332 5.01 -39.32 39.67
N ARG A 333 5.06 -38.70 40.88
CA ARG A 333 5.87 -37.56 41.44
C ARG A 333 5.99 -36.23 40.67
N ALA A 334 6.31 -35.07 41.25
CA ALA A 334 6.25 -34.37 42.55
C ALA A 334 7.28 -33.21 42.46
N VAL A 335 7.11 -32.15 43.28
CA VAL A 335 8.12 -31.12 43.64
C VAL A 335 8.30 -30.00 42.59
N VAL A 336 7.72 -28.80 42.78
CA VAL A 336 8.28 -27.61 43.48
C VAL A 336 9.75 -27.33 43.13
N ASP A 337 10.00 -26.40 42.22
CA ASP A 337 11.00 -25.33 42.40
C ASP A 337 11.03 -24.43 41.16
N SER A 338 11.10 -23.12 41.41
CA SER A 338 11.56 -22.14 40.43
C SER A 338 13.00 -22.44 40.01
N PRO A 339 13.39 -22.03 38.80
CA PRO A 339 14.53 -21.12 38.77
C PRO A 339 14.31 -19.94 37.83
N THR A 340 14.58 -18.77 38.41
CA THR A 340 15.14 -17.59 37.79
C THR A 340 16.43 -17.93 37.03
N SER A 341 16.54 -17.54 35.76
CA SER A 341 17.79 -17.25 34.99
C SER A 341 17.47 -17.34 33.50
N GLN A 342 17.99 -16.52 32.59
CA GLN A 342 18.90 -15.40 32.70
C GLN A 342 18.72 -14.65 31.38
N ARG A 343 18.26 -13.40 31.48
CA ARG A 343 18.39 -12.43 30.41
C ARG A 343 19.89 -12.21 30.25
N THR A 344 20.48 -12.71 29.17
CA THR A 344 21.84 -12.33 28.77
C THR A 344 21.82 -10.87 28.39
N THR A 345 22.25 -10.03 29.32
CA THR A 345 22.71 -8.67 29.04
C THR A 345 23.94 -8.78 28.15
N ILE A 346 23.77 -8.61 26.84
CA ILE A 346 24.85 -8.06 26.02
C ILE A 346 24.77 -6.56 26.22
N THR A 347 25.72 -6.04 26.97
CA THR A 347 26.06 -4.63 27.06
C THR A 347 26.30 -4.06 25.66
N THR A 348 25.32 -3.37 25.10
CA THR A 348 25.63 -2.30 24.15
C THR A 348 26.28 -1.18 24.97
N ARG A 349 27.57 -0.95 24.73
CA ARG A 349 28.25 0.27 25.14
C ARG A 349 27.41 1.44 24.62
N GLY A 350 26.86 2.22 25.55
CA GLY A 350 26.33 3.53 25.24
C GLY A 350 27.44 4.38 24.66
N ILE A 351 27.26 4.83 23.42
CA ILE A 351 27.90 6.04 22.93
C ILE A 351 26.85 7.12 23.12
N ASN A 352 27.18 8.04 24.02
CA ASN A 352 26.40 9.18 24.46
C ASN A 352 26.40 10.24 23.35
N PRO A 353 25.26 10.65 22.75
CA PRO A 353 25.22 11.80 21.86
C PRO A 353 24.62 12.97 22.61
N ASP A 354 25.34 13.45 23.63
CA ASP A 354 25.09 14.75 24.26
C ASP A 354 26.45 15.32 24.67
N LEU A 355 27.08 16.01 23.74
CA LEU A 355 28.08 17.04 24.03
C LEU A 355 27.96 18.10 22.95
N GLU A 356 27.01 19.00 23.20
CA GLU A 356 26.86 20.25 22.49
C GLU A 356 27.96 21.25 22.91
N PHE A 357 28.43 21.99 21.92
CA PHE A 357 29.17 23.27 21.95
C PHE A 357 30.61 23.31 22.51
N SER A 358 31.55 23.64 21.62
CA SER A 358 32.00 25.05 21.52
C SER A 358 32.91 25.32 20.32
N ARG A 359 32.49 26.28 19.49
CA ARG A 359 33.36 27.00 18.55
C ARG A 359 34.29 27.91 19.36
N HIS A 360 35.60 27.70 19.26
CA HIS A 360 36.56 28.76 19.52
C HIS A 360 37.59 28.84 18.40
N SER A 361 37.43 29.91 17.61
CA SER A 361 38.48 30.55 16.82
C SER A 361 39.66 30.86 17.73
N SER A 362 40.88 30.56 17.29
CA SER A 362 42.11 31.07 17.91
C SER A 362 43.16 31.30 16.83
N THR A 363 43.34 32.58 16.56
CA THR A 363 44.49 33.22 15.94
C THR A 363 45.75 33.05 16.80
N GLU A 364 46.84 32.53 16.24
CA GLU A 364 48.22 32.69 16.75
C GLU A 364 49.13 32.85 15.51
N THR A 365 49.48 34.05 15.07
CA THR A 365 50.54 34.95 15.58
C THR A 365 51.87 34.24 15.82
N SER A 366 52.66 34.06 14.75
CA SER A 366 54.05 33.63 14.82
C SER A 366 54.95 34.80 15.28
N GLN A 367 55.43 34.73 16.53
CA GLN A 367 56.54 35.54 17.01
C GLN A 367 57.87 34.94 16.54
N GLY A 368 58.68 35.78 15.91
CA GLY A 368 60.03 35.44 15.49
C GLY A 368 61.00 35.28 16.65
N ARG A 369 62.00 34.41 16.44
CA ARG A 369 63.31 34.50 17.07
C ARG A 369 64.39 34.16 16.03
N ALA A 370 65.33 35.08 15.89
CA ALA A 370 66.51 35.00 15.05
C ALA A 370 67.65 34.25 15.76
N PHE A 371 68.44 33.48 15.02
CA PHE A 371 69.85 33.08 15.21
C PHE A 371 70.18 32.22 13.98
N GLY A 372 71.27 32.35 13.21
CA GLY A 372 72.46 33.19 13.20
C GLY A 372 73.30 32.67 12.01
N ASP A 373 74.01 33.57 11.33
CA ASP A 373 74.84 33.31 10.16
C ASP A 373 75.87 32.19 10.34
N SER A 374 76.14 31.44 9.26
CA SER A 374 77.53 31.14 8.84
C SER A 374 77.60 30.72 7.38
N SER A 375 78.24 31.61 6.64
CA SER A 375 78.80 31.54 5.30
C SER A 375 79.44 30.20 4.90
N THR A 376 79.12 29.72 3.70
CA THR A 376 80.17 29.32 2.75
C THR A 376 79.68 29.43 1.31
N SER A 377 80.31 30.34 0.58
CA SER A 377 80.27 30.42 -0.88
C SER A 377 80.78 29.10 -1.47
N ARG A 378 79.91 28.36 -2.14
CA ARG A 378 80.28 27.66 -3.37
C ARG A 378 79.20 27.92 -4.40
N ARG A 379 79.53 28.81 -5.33
CA ARG A 379 78.92 28.90 -6.65
C ARG A 379 79.17 27.57 -7.36
N ALA A 380 78.33 26.58 -7.11
CA ALA A 380 78.25 25.38 -7.91
C ALA A 380 77.13 25.61 -8.92
N THR A 381 77.53 25.86 -10.16
CA THR A 381 76.67 25.73 -11.33
C THR A 381 76.29 24.26 -11.44
N THR A 382 75.27 23.83 -10.71
CA THR A 382 74.63 22.55 -10.96
C THR A 382 73.27 22.88 -11.54
N THR A 383 73.17 22.74 -12.85
CA THR A 383 71.95 22.29 -13.52
C THR A 383 71.28 21.28 -12.59
N ARG A 384 70.26 21.70 -11.83
CA ARG A 384 69.41 20.77 -11.09
C ARG A 384 68.62 20.06 -12.17
N GLU A 385 69.18 18.97 -12.68
CA GLU A 385 68.38 17.93 -13.30
C GLU A 385 67.30 17.62 -12.26
N ILE A 386 66.08 18.06 -12.54
CA ILE A 386 64.93 17.82 -11.68
C ILE A 386 64.83 16.30 -11.62
N ASP A 387 64.89 15.75 -10.42
CA ASP A 387 64.76 14.32 -10.18
C ASP A 387 63.51 13.83 -10.94
N PRO A 388 63.66 12.97 -11.96
CA PRO A 388 62.56 12.55 -12.81
C PRO A 388 61.43 11.90 -11.99
N ASP A 389 61.75 11.30 -10.84
CA ASP A 389 60.76 10.72 -9.93
C ASP A 389 59.96 11.81 -9.20
N LEU A 390 60.58 12.94 -8.87
CA LEU A 390 59.91 14.10 -8.27
C LEU A 390 59.00 14.82 -9.28
N GLU A 391 59.43 14.93 -10.53
CA GLU A 391 58.61 15.48 -11.61
C GLU A 391 57.43 14.56 -11.95
N PHE A 392 57.65 13.24 -11.94
CA PHE A 392 56.60 12.24 -12.09
C PHE A 392 55.58 12.32 -10.95
N ALA A 393 56.03 12.40 -9.70
CA ALA A 393 55.16 12.54 -8.54
C ALA A 393 54.34 13.85 -8.58
N ARG A 394 54.95 14.97 -9.00
CA ARG A 394 54.23 16.24 -9.19
C ARG A 394 53.18 16.15 -10.29
N ARG A 395 53.49 15.47 -11.39
CA ARG A 395 52.54 15.28 -12.49
C ARG A 395 51.37 14.41 -12.07
N LEU A 396 51.63 13.37 -11.28
CA LEU A 396 50.60 12.49 -10.72
C LEU A 396 49.73 13.22 -9.68
N GLN A 397 50.33 14.06 -8.84
CA GLN A 397 49.59 14.91 -7.90
C GLN A 397 48.68 15.89 -8.66
N ALA A 398 49.18 16.53 -9.72
CA ALA A 398 48.37 17.44 -10.54
C ALA A 398 47.21 16.74 -11.25
N THR A 399 47.37 15.48 -11.66
CA THR A 399 46.25 14.69 -12.21
C THR A 399 45.23 14.35 -11.15
N PHE A 400 45.65 13.93 -9.95
CA PHE A 400 44.72 13.65 -8.85
C PHE A 400 43.98 14.91 -8.37
N ASP A 401 44.66 16.04 -8.29
CA ASP A 401 44.05 17.31 -7.89
C ASP A 401 43.02 17.76 -8.95
N ALA A 402 43.29 17.54 -10.25
CA ALA A 402 42.36 17.84 -11.34
C ALA A 402 41.13 16.90 -11.30
N GLU A 403 41.33 15.59 -11.10
CA GLU A 403 40.25 14.62 -10.92
C GLU A 403 39.40 14.93 -9.68
N HIS A 404 40.03 15.36 -8.59
CA HIS A 404 39.34 15.74 -7.36
C HIS A 404 38.46 16.97 -7.57
N MET A 405 38.94 18.00 -8.29
CA MET A 405 38.13 19.17 -8.63
C MET A 405 36.94 18.80 -9.53
N GLU A 406 37.14 17.90 -10.50
CA GLU A 406 36.06 17.43 -11.38
C GLU A 406 35.00 16.66 -10.58
N LEU A 407 35.41 15.76 -9.68
CA LEU A 407 34.50 15.02 -8.80
C LEU A 407 33.70 15.95 -7.87
N GLN A 408 34.34 17.00 -7.33
CA GLN A 408 33.66 18.00 -6.51
C GLN A 408 32.63 18.78 -7.33
N TYR A 409 32.99 19.20 -8.55
CA TYR A 409 32.07 19.89 -9.45
C TYR A 409 30.84 19.03 -9.81
N GLN A 410 31.06 17.75 -10.11
CA GLN A 410 29.97 16.80 -10.39
C GLN A 410 29.08 16.56 -9.16
N THR A 411 29.67 16.47 -7.97
CA THR A 411 28.93 16.34 -6.70
C THR A 411 28.06 17.57 -6.44
N ASP A 412 28.59 18.78 -6.65
CA ASP A 412 27.84 20.03 -6.50
C ASP A 412 26.69 20.14 -7.52
N GLN A 413 26.91 19.69 -8.75
CA GLN A 413 25.85 19.61 -9.78
C GLN A 413 24.74 18.64 -9.36
N LEU A 414 25.09 17.45 -8.84
CA LEU A 414 24.12 16.46 -8.36
C LEU A 414 23.33 16.98 -7.16
N LEU A 415 23.99 17.63 -6.19
CA LEU A 415 23.35 18.24 -5.02
C LEU A 415 22.40 19.38 -5.40
N GLN A 416 22.67 20.13 -6.48
CA GLN A 416 21.74 21.14 -6.99
C GLN A 416 20.47 20.53 -7.62
N THR A 417 20.55 19.30 -8.12
CA THR A 417 19.40 18.57 -8.68
C THR A 417 18.70 17.63 -7.70
N ALA A 418 19.29 17.41 -6.51
CA ALA A 418 18.70 16.57 -5.48
C ALA A 418 17.42 17.23 -4.94
N GLN A 419 16.32 16.46 -4.91
CA GLN A 419 15.09 16.92 -4.29
C GLN A 419 15.34 17.25 -2.82
N ARG A 420 14.85 18.40 -2.38
CA ARG A 420 14.93 18.77 -0.96
C ARG A 420 14.15 17.75 -0.15
N GLN A 421 14.76 17.27 0.92
CA GLN A 421 14.12 16.35 1.85
C GLN A 421 13.61 17.14 3.05
N TYR A 422 12.44 16.75 3.55
CA TYR A 422 11.89 17.21 4.82
C TYR A 422 11.65 16.01 5.74
N HIS A 423 11.66 16.29 7.04
CA HIS A 423 11.44 15.29 8.07
C HIS A 423 9.99 15.29 8.52
N CYS A 424 9.31 14.14 8.46
CA CYS A 424 7.93 14.02 8.91
C CYS A 424 7.85 13.92 10.44
N GLY A 425 7.23 14.90 11.10
CA GLY A 425 7.08 14.93 12.57
C GLY A 425 6.17 13.88 13.20
N ILE A 426 5.63 12.94 12.41
CA ILE A 426 4.72 11.86 12.89
C ILE A 426 5.40 10.49 12.85
N CYS A 427 5.89 10.07 11.67
CA CYS A 427 6.62 8.80 11.55
C CYS A 427 8.13 8.93 11.79
N LEU A 428 8.66 10.16 11.81
CA LEU A 428 10.09 10.45 12.00
C LEU A 428 10.98 9.93 10.86
N ASP A 429 10.43 9.83 9.65
CA ASP A 429 11.16 9.48 8.42
C ASP A 429 11.33 10.70 7.49
N ASP A 430 12.31 10.63 6.59
CA ASP A 430 12.61 11.69 5.62
C ASP A 430 11.93 11.43 4.26
N PHE A 431 11.32 12.46 3.71
CA PHE A 431 10.58 12.41 2.44
C PHE A 431 10.94 13.61 1.55
N PRO A 432 10.77 13.51 0.22
CA PRO A 432 10.89 14.67 -0.67
C PRO A 432 9.85 15.75 -0.31
N GLU A 433 10.24 17.03 -0.35
CA GLU A 433 9.34 18.18 -0.10
C GLU A 433 8.09 18.16 -1.01
N ASP A 434 8.22 17.63 -2.23
CA ASP A 434 7.12 17.52 -3.21
C ASP A 434 6.03 16.51 -2.77
N ASP A 435 6.37 15.54 -1.91
CA ASP A 435 5.45 14.52 -1.39
C ASP A 435 4.82 14.92 -0.03
N ALA A 436 5.14 16.11 0.47
CA ALA A 436 4.57 16.65 1.70
C ALA A 436 3.09 16.98 1.54
N VAL A 437 2.29 16.55 2.51
CA VAL A 437 0.91 17.00 2.67
C VAL A 437 0.89 18.19 3.62
N ARG A 438 0.58 19.36 3.07
CA ARG A 438 0.34 20.59 3.81
C ARG A 438 -1.13 20.68 4.22
N VAL A 439 -1.42 20.89 5.49
CA VAL A 439 -2.79 21.19 5.96
C VAL A 439 -3.08 22.69 5.80
N ASP A 440 -3.96 23.06 4.86
CA ASP A 440 -4.24 24.45 4.47
C ASP A 440 -4.52 25.41 5.65
N SER A 441 -5.21 24.93 6.67
CA SER A 441 -5.69 25.73 7.79
C SER A 441 -4.62 26.09 8.83
N CYS A 442 -3.54 25.31 8.92
CA CYS A 442 -2.49 25.51 9.93
C CYS A 442 -1.06 25.47 9.39
N GLY A 443 -0.88 25.08 8.12
CA GLY A 443 0.41 25.06 7.44
C GLY A 443 1.36 23.94 7.87
N HIS A 444 0.92 22.98 8.68
CA HIS A 444 1.77 21.84 9.06
C HIS A 444 1.91 20.82 7.93
N ASP A 445 3.15 20.35 7.73
CA ASP A 445 3.53 19.34 6.75
C ASP A 445 3.67 17.95 7.39
N MET A 446 3.23 16.92 6.67
CA MET A 446 3.38 15.51 7.05
C MET A 446 3.36 14.60 5.82
N CYS A 447 3.86 13.37 5.94
CA CYS A 447 3.84 12.45 4.80
C CYS A 447 2.41 11.98 4.48
N ARG A 448 2.17 11.64 3.19
CA ARG A 448 0.84 11.22 2.70
C ARG A 448 0.26 10.05 3.48
N ASP A 449 1.08 9.09 3.88
CA ASP A 449 0.60 7.91 4.59
C ASP A 449 0.19 8.22 6.02
N CYS A 450 0.91 9.10 6.74
CA CYS A 450 0.50 9.57 8.06
C CYS A 450 -0.80 10.38 7.99
N ALA A 451 -0.92 11.27 7.00
CA ALA A 451 -2.15 12.02 6.77
C ALA A 451 -3.34 11.10 6.46
N ARG A 452 -3.17 10.16 5.53
CA ARG A 452 -4.21 9.18 5.16
C ARG A 452 -4.61 8.33 6.35
N GLY A 453 -3.65 7.73 7.05
CA GLY A 453 -3.92 6.87 8.19
C GLY A 453 -4.69 7.59 9.31
N HIS A 454 -4.32 8.83 9.62
CA HIS A 454 -5.03 9.65 10.61
C HIS A 454 -6.45 10.00 10.16
N VAL A 455 -6.63 10.43 8.91
CA VAL A 455 -7.95 10.78 8.36
C VAL A 455 -8.86 9.55 8.32
N SER A 456 -8.39 8.42 7.79
CA SER A 456 -9.13 7.16 7.74
C SER A 456 -9.55 6.71 9.14
N ALA A 457 -8.64 6.71 10.12
CA ALA A 457 -8.97 6.35 11.49
C ALA A 457 -10.05 7.26 12.10
N LYS A 458 -10.02 8.57 11.81
CA LYS A 458 -11.04 9.51 12.33
C LYS A 458 -12.38 9.38 11.63
N ILE A 459 -12.40 9.00 10.35
CA ILE A 459 -13.61 8.64 9.62
C ILE A 459 -14.24 7.40 10.24
N ASP A 460 -13.45 6.36 10.48
CA ASP A 460 -13.94 5.10 11.07
C ASP A 460 -14.47 5.34 12.50
N GLU A 461 -13.83 6.23 13.26
CA GLU A 461 -14.31 6.70 14.58
C GLU A 461 -15.55 7.62 14.51
N HIS A 462 -16.04 7.98 13.32
CA HIS A 462 -17.12 8.94 13.07
C HIS A 462 -16.90 10.31 13.72
N ARG A 463 -15.64 10.78 13.76
CA ARG A 463 -15.25 12.06 14.37
C ARG A 463 -15.06 13.14 13.33
N PHE A 464 -15.84 14.21 13.46
CA PHE A 464 -15.79 15.35 12.55
C PHE A 464 -15.96 16.66 13.32
N PRO A 465 -15.19 17.73 13.05
CA PRO A 465 -14.17 17.85 12.00
C PRO A 465 -12.88 17.10 12.34
N VAL A 466 -12.17 16.62 11.32
CA VAL A 466 -10.87 15.97 11.50
C VAL A 466 -9.78 17.02 11.69
N LEU A 467 -9.22 17.05 12.90
CA LEU A 467 -8.19 18.01 13.32
C LEU A 467 -6.78 17.55 12.92
N CYS A 468 -5.90 18.51 12.66
CA CYS A 468 -4.49 18.30 12.36
C CYS A 468 -3.79 17.60 13.55
N PRO A 469 -3.15 16.43 13.33
CA PRO A 469 -2.49 15.69 14.39
C PRO A 469 -1.33 16.46 15.02
N VAL A 470 -0.61 17.27 14.23
CA VAL A 470 0.50 18.10 14.70
C VAL A 470 0.00 19.22 15.62
N CYS A 471 -1.07 19.93 15.22
CA CYS A 471 -1.68 20.93 16.09
C CYS A 471 -2.23 20.32 17.39
N MET A 472 -2.76 19.09 17.32
CA MET A 472 -3.32 18.40 18.48
C MET A 472 -2.26 17.97 19.49
N ALA A 473 -1.01 17.78 19.04
CA ALA A 473 0.12 17.49 19.91
C ALA A 473 0.58 18.73 20.69
N ASP A 474 0.35 19.94 20.18
CA ASP A 474 0.65 21.19 20.87
C ASP A 474 -0.46 21.56 21.88
N HIS A 475 -0.14 21.48 23.16
CA HIS A 475 -1.05 21.83 24.26
C HIS A 475 -1.27 23.34 24.44
N THR A 476 -0.61 24.18 23.66
CA THR A 476 -0.75 25.64 23.70
C THR A 476 -1.60 26.19 22.57
N ASN A 477 -1.91 25.40 21.54
CA ASN A 477 -2.71 25.83 20.41
C ASN A 477 -4.22 25.77 20.72
N PRO A 478 -4.93 26.92 20.76
CA PRO A 478 -6.36 26.96 21.02
C PRO A 478 -7.21 26.59 19.81
N ASN A 479 -6.68 26.71 18.59
CA ASN A 479 -7.41 26.53 17.33
C ASN A 479 -6.63 25.60 16.39
N PRO A 480 -6.74 24.27 16.57
CA PRO A 480 -6.10 23.31 15.68
C PRO A 480 -6.69 23.40 14.27
N GLY A 481 -5.82 23.31 13.25
CA GLY A 481 -6.26 23.27 11.86
C GLY A 481 -7.12 22.03 11.57
N THR A 482 -8.01 22.13 10.60
CA THR A 482 -8.85 21.04 10.09
C THR A 482 -8.38 20.58 8.71
N PHE A 483 -8.60 19.30 8.40
CA PHE A 483 -8.46 18.77 7.05
C PHE A 483 -9.64 19.24 6.17
N SER A 484 -9.34 19.75 4.98
CA SER A 484 -10.33 20.21 4.01
C SER A 484 -10.85 19.04 3.16
N ARG A 485 -12.06 19.16 2.61
CA ARG A 485 -12.66 18.14 1.70
C ARG A 485 -11.73 17.79 0.54
N LEU A 486 -11.15 18.81 -0.10
CA LEU A 486 -10.22 18.65 -1.23
C LEU A 486 -8.96 17.87 -0.82
N LEU A 487 -8.45 18.13 0.39
CA LEU A 487 -7.28 17.43 0.88
C LEU A 487 -7.59 15.96 1.13
N VAL A 488 -8.74 15.64 1.74
CA VAL A 488 -9.18 14.26 1.97
C VAL A 488 -9.35 13.48 0.66
N GLU A 489 -9.95 14.10 -0.36
CA GLU A 489 -10.10 13.50 -1.69
C GLU A 489 -8.74 13.15 -2.32
N SER A 490 -7.74 14.02 -2.14
CA SER A 490 -6.38 13.82 -2.68
C SER A 490 -5.53 12.79 -1.93
N LEU A 491 -5.92 12.38 -0.71
CA LEU A 491 -5.14 11.47 0.13
C LEU A 491 -5.29 10.00 -0.30
N GLY A 492 -6.26 9.68 -1.16
CA GLY A 492 -6.51 8.30 -1.61
C GLY A 492 -7.20 7.45 -0.54
N VAL A 493 -8.18 8.02 0.17
CA VAL A 493 -9.12 7.27 1.03
C VAL A 493 -10.05 6.39 0.18
N SER A 494 -10.61 5.32 0.74
CA SER A 494 -11.54 4.46 0.00
C SER A 494 -12.84 5.20 -0.36
N GLU A 495 -13.56 4.73 -1.38
CA GLU A 495 -14.84 5.32 -1.79
C GLU A 495 -15.88 5.26 -0.66
N GLU A 496 -15.89 4.18 0.12
CA GLU A 496 -16.76 4.02 1.30
C GLU A 496 -16.41 5.01 2.42
N GLN A 497 -15.13 5.22 2.68
CA GLN A 497 -14.66 6.20 3.67
C GLN A 497 -14.97 7.63 3.23
N TYR A 498 -14.80 7.93 1.94
CA TYR A 498 -15.15 9.24 1.39
C TYR A 498 -16.66 9.52 1.49
N LYS A 499 -17.50 8.51 1.20
CA LYS A 499 -18.95 8.64 1.42
C LYS A 499 -19.30 8.88 2.89
N THR A 500 -18.65 8.16 3.80
CA THR A 500 -18.82 8.37 5.25
C THR A 500 -18.40 9.80 5.65
N TRP A 501 -17.32 10.31 5.06
CA TRP A 501 -16.90 11.72 5.23
C TRP A 501 -17.98 12.70 4.79
N GLU A 502 -18.56 12.52 3.59
CA GLU A 502 -19.66 13.37 3.10
C GLU A 502 -20.87 13.33 4.04
N GLU A 503 -21.23 12.14 4.53
CA GLU A 503 -22.33 11.98 5.50
C GLU A 503 -22.05 12.71 6.82
N MET A 504 -20.81 12.64 7.34
CA MET A 504 -20.41 13.37 8.55
C MET A 504 -20.38 14.89 8.36
N GLU A 505 -19.92 15.36 7.21
CA GLU A 505 -19.90 16.78 6.83
C GLU A 505 -21.33 17.33 6.77
N MET A 506 -22.23 16.59 6.10
CA MET A 506 -23.66 16.92 6.03
C MET A 506 -24.34 16.84 7.41
N ALA A 507 -23.93 15.92 8.29
CA ALA A 507 -24.49 15.76 9.64
C ALA A 507 -24.18 16.94 10.58
N GLN A 508 -23.21 17.80 10.25
CA GLN A 508 -23.00 19.05 11.00
C GLN A 508 -24.19 20.01 10.87
N PHE A 509 -24.75 20.09 9.67
CA PHE A 509 -25.79 21.05 9.32
C PHE A 509 -27.19 20.44 9.27
N SER A 510 -27.28 19.12 9.05
CA SER A 510 -28.53 18.42 8.84
C SER A 510 -28.68 17.17 9.72
N VAL A 511 -29.92 16.77 9.96
CA VAL A 511 -30.31 15.57 10.69
C VAL A 511 -31.08 14.67 9.73
N LEU A 512 -30.71 13.39 9.65
CA LEU A 512 -31.46 12.40 8.88
C LEU A 512 -32.75 12.05 9.62
N VAL A 513 -33.88 12.30 8.96
CA VAL A 513 -35.22 12.08 9.49
C VAL A 513 -35.88 10.93 8.72
N ASN A 514 -36.24 9.85 9.42
CA ASN A 514 -36.91 8.68 8.84
C ASN A 514 -38.42 8.71 9.09
N CYS A 515 -39.23 8.65 8.03
CA CYS A 515 -40.68 8.64 8.12
C CYS A 515 -41.22 7.22 8.32
N ARG A 516 -41.93 6.97 9.42
CA ARG A 516 -42.53 5.64 9.71
C ARG A 516 -43.67 5.25 8.77
N LYS A 517 -44.28 6.19 8.05
CA LYS A 517 -45.39 5.94 7.12
C LYS A 517 -44.91 5.53 5.74
N CYS A 518 -43.96 6.26 5.15
CA CYS A 518 -43.45 5.96 3.80
C CYS A 518 -42.10 5.22 3.81
N GLN A 519 -41.48 5.03 4.98
CA GLN A 519 -40.18 4.37 5.17
C GLN A 519 -39.01 5.01 4.41
N ASN A 520 -39.20 6.23 3.91
CA ASN A 520 -38.15 7.01 3.28
C ASN A 520 -37.48 7.93 4.31
N SER A 521 -36.20 8.18 4.10
CA SER A 521 -35.39 9.08 4.93
C SER A 521 -34.97 10.30 4.12
N ALA A 522 -34.89 11.46 4.77
CA ALA A 522 -34.35 12.67 4.16
C ALA A 522 -33.60 13.52 5.17
N PHE A 523 -32.67 14.33 4.69
CA PHE A 523 -31.94 15.28 5.50
C PHE A 523 -32.77 16.55 5.71
N VAL A 524 -32.91 16.96 6.97
CA VAL A 524 -33.58 18.20 7.39
C VAL A 524 -32.56 19.08 8.09
N ASP A 525 -32.63 20.40 7.92
CA ASP A 525 -31.76 21.34 8.63
C ASP A 525 -31.86 21.13 10.15
N ARG A 526 -30.70 21.14 10.83
CA ARG A 526 -30.62 20.87 12.27
C ARG A 526 -31.27 21.97 13.09
N GLY A 527 -31.15 23.23 12.69
CA GLY A 527 -31.79 24.37 13.36
C GLY A 527 -33.31 24.27 13.30
N ASP A 528 -33.85 24.00 12.11
CA ASP A 528 -35.30 23.83 11.91
C ASP A 528 -35.85 22.62 12.68
N HIS A 529 -35.10 21.50 12.66
CA HIS A 529 -35.43 20.31 13.42
C HIS A 529 -35.43 20.59 14.93
N GLU A 530 -34.46 21.34 15.46
CA GLU A 530 -34.39 21.67 16.89
C GLU A 530 -35.48 22.66 17.34
N ALA A 531 -35.85 23.62 16.46
CA ALA A 531 -36.84 24.65 16.72
C ALA A 531 -38.28 24.10 16.82
N THR A 532 -38.58 23.00 16.14
CA THR A 532 -39.95 22.48 16.00
C THR A 532 -40.17 21.21 16.84
N ASN A 533 -41.36 21.03 17.40
CA ASN A 533 -41.73 19.79 18.12
C ASN A 533 -42.50 18.80 17.25
N GLU A 534 -42.93 19.21 16.06
CA GLU A 534 -43.71 18.45 15.10
C GLU A 534 -42.93 18.40 13.79
N LEU A 535 -42.69 17.19 13.28
CA LEU A 535 -41.97 16.94 12.04
C LEU A 535 -42.98 16.55 10.98
N ARG A 536 -42.92 17.21 9.82
CA ARG A 536 -43.66 16.82 8.62
C ARG A 536 -42.71 16.05 7.71
N CYS A 537 -43.21 14.99 7.09
CA CYS A 537 -42.43 14.19 6.15
C CYS A 537 -41.98 15.09 4.98
N PRO A 538 -40.67 15.19 4.72
CA PRO A 538 -40.12 16.03 3.64
C PRO A 538 -40.25 15.38 2.25
N VAL A 539 -40.67 14.12 2.17
CA VAL A 539 -40.81 13.40 0.90
C VAL A 539 -42.10 13.79 0.19
N LEU A 540 -41.96 14.24 -1.07
CA LEU A 540 -43.09 14.62 -1.93
C LEU A 540 -44.08 13.45 -2.06
N GLY A 541 -45.35 13.71 -1.73
CA GLY A 541 -46.42 12.70 -1.75
C GLY A 541 -46.70 12.03 -0.40
N CYS A 542 -46.02 12.43 0.69
CA CYS A 542 -46.29 11.93 2.03
C CYS A 542 -46.66 13.06 3.01
N ASP A 543 -47.93 13.14 3.43
CA ASP A 543 -48.40 14.13 4.42
C ASP A 543 -48.31 13.63 5.87
N HIS A 544 -47.35 12.75 6.18
CA HIS A 544 -47.21 12.24 7.53
C HIS A 544 -46.61 13.30 8.47
N VAL A 545 -47.24 13.53 9.62
CA VAL A 545 -46.74 14.40 10.68
C VAL A 545 -46.55 13.57 11.95
N TRP A 546 -45.46 13.81 12.68
CA TRP A 546 -45.17 13.11 13.93
C TRP A 546 -44.38 13.98 14.91
N CYS A 547 -44.37 13.61 16.18
CA CYS A 547 -43.67 14.33 17.22
C CYS A 547 -42.16 14.08 17.18
N ARG A 548 -41.36 15.14 17.24
CA ARG A 548 -39.90 15.04 17.32
C ARG A 548 -39.43 14.29 18.58
N LYS A 549 -40.13 14.48 19.70
CA LYS A 549 -39.70 13.98 21.02
C LYS A 549 -40.03 12.51 21.22
N CYS A 550 -41.27 12.10 20.96
CA CYS A 550 -41.73 10.72 21.18
C CYS A 550 -41.81 9.88 19.90
N GLN A 551 -41.60 10.48 18.72
CA GLN A 551 -41.65 9.81 17.42
C GLN A 551 -43.04 9.20 17.08
N GLN A 552 -44.11 9.64 17.75
CA GLN A 552 -45.49 9.20 17.48
C GLN A 552 -46.17 10.09 16.44
N SER A 553 -46.98 9.46 15.57
CA SER A 553 -47.83 10.10 14.57
C SER A 553 -48.77 11.14 15.21
N ILE A 554 -48.88 12.30 14.59
CA ILE A 554 -49.82 13.36 14.97
C ILE A 554 -50.86 13.47 13.87
N ASP A 555 -52.14 13.32 14.24
CA ASP A 555 -53.23 13.56 13.30
C ASP A 555 -53.43 15.07 13.11
N PRO A 556 -53.55 15.57 11.86
CA PRO A 556 -53.72 17.00 11.58
C PRO A 556 -54.96 17.66 12.23
N ASN A 557 -55.94 16.84 12.64
CA ASN A 557 -57.19 17.28 13.27
C ASN A 557 -57.22 17.08 14.80
N SER A 558 -56.13 16.58 15.40
CA SER A 558 -56.04 16.30 16.85
C SER A 558 -54.97 17.18 17.48
N THR A 559 -55.36 18.03 18.42
CA THR A 559 -54.46 19.00 19.08
C THR A 559 -53.66 18.41 20.24
N THR A 560 -53.81 17.11 20.54
CA THR A 560 -53.18 16.50 21.72
C THR A 560 -52.76 15.06 21.42
N HIS A 561 -51.48 14.85 21.12
CA HIS A 561 -50.86 13.54 21.31
C HIS A 561 -50.19 13.54 22.70
N SER A 562 -50.40 12.47 23.46
CA SER A 562 -49.73 12.23 24.74
C SER A 562 -48.41 11.53 24.43
N CYS A 563 -47.27 12.09 24.86
CA CYS A 563 -45.96 11.45 24.70
C CYS A 563 -45.76 10.25 25.66
N ASP A 564 -46.80 9.46 25.89
CA ASP A 564 -46.82 8.36 26.87
C ASP A 564 -46.10 7.11 26.36
N GLY A 565 -46.09 6.83 25.05
CA GLY A 565 -45.40 5.68 24.47
C GLY A 565 -43.87 5.72 24.53
N ALA A 566 -43.27 6.85 24.93
CA ALA A 566 -41.84 6.90 25.30
C ALA A 566 -41.55 6.07 26.56
N SER A 567 -42.59 5.71 27.33
CA SER A 567 -42.46 4.93 28.56
C SER A 567 -41.89 3.53 28.33
N GLU A 568 -42.23 2.80 27.24
CA GLU A 568 -41.65 1.46 27.02
C GLU A 568 -40.14 1.50 26.77
N LEU A 569 -39.66 2.42 25.94
CA LEU A 569 -38.23 2.59 25.71
C LEU A 569 -37.54 3.13 26.96
N ASP A 570 -38.13 4.11 27.65
CA ASP A 570 -37.58 4.63 28.90
C ASP A 570 -37.58 3.59 30.03
N HIS A 571 -38.55 2.67 30.04
CA HIS A 571 -38.58 1.53 30.95
C HIS A 571 -37.42 0.58 30.64
N LEU A 572 -37.19 0.24 29.37
CA LEU A 572 -36.04 -0.57 28.95
C LEU A 572 -34.70 0.13 29.24
N MET A 573 -34.61 1.44 29.06
CA MET A 573 -33.41 2.21 29.38
C MET A 573 -33.14 2.23 30.89
N LYS A 574 -34.18 2.34 31.72
CA LYS A 574 -34.07 2.24 33.19
C LYS A 574 -33.70 0.82 33.64
N GLU A 575 -34.36 -0.19 33.10
CA GLU A 575 -34.13 -1.60 33.43
C GLU A 575 -32.70 -2.04 33.07
N ARG A 576 -32.21 -1.63 31.90
CA ARG A 576 -30.86 -1.97 31.43
C ARG A 576 -29.78 -0.96 31.85
N GLY A 577 -30.15 0.10 32.55
CA GLY A 577 -29.23 1.16 32.99
C GLY A 577 -28.61 1.97 31.84
N TRP A 578 -29.21 1.96 30.65
CA TRP A 578 -28.73 2.73 29.50
C TRP A 578 -28.95 4.23 29.71
N LYS A 579 -28.18 5.07 29.01
CA LYS A 579 -28.30 6.54 29.08
C LYS A 579 -28.47 7.15 27.71
N TYR A 580 -29.31 8.17 27.61
CA TYR A 580 -29.35 9.01 26.42
C TYR A 580 -28.16 9.96 26.39
N CYS A 581 -27.62 10.19 25.19
CA CYS A 581 -26.76 11.35 24.97
C CYS A 581 -27.55 12.62 25.33
N PRO A 582 -27.04 13.50 26.22
CA PRO A 582 -27.79 14.67 26.67
C PRO A 582 -28.09 15.67 25.54
N ASN A 583 -27.28 15.66 24.48
CA ASN A 583 -27.42 16.53 23.31
C ASN A 583 -28.38 15.92 22.26
N CYS A 584 -27.94 14.90 21.52
CA CYS A 584 -28.70 14.34 20.38
C CYS A 584 -29.75 13.28 20.76
N LYS A 585 -29.84 12.90 22.05
CA LYS A 585 -30.76 11.86 22.55
C LYS A 585 -30.56 10.47 21.93
N THR A 586 -29.44 10.20 21.28
CA THR A 586 -29.07 8.84 20.88
C THR A 586 -28.95 7.95 22.13
N PRO A 587 -29.60 6.78 22.20
CA PRO A 587 -29.44 5.85 23.31
C PRO A 587 -28.04 5.24 23.30
N ILE A 588 -27.36 5.27 24.45
CA ILE A 588 -25.98 4.81 24.61
C ILE A 588 -25.93 3.69 25.65
N GLN A 589 -25.41 2.54 25.24
CA GLN A 589 -25.03 1.45 26.12
C GLN A 589 -23.55 1.55 26.47
N LYS A 590 -23.22 1.50 27.75
CA LYS A 590 -21.84 1.32 28.23
C LYS A 590 -21.53 -0.17 28.31
N GLN A 591 -20.41 -0.61 27.72
CA GLN A 591 -19.95 -2.00 27.82
C GLN A 591 -19.17 -2.23 29.12
N ASP A 592 -18.08 -1.49 29.35
CA ASP A 592 -17.31 -1.50 30.60
C ASP A 592 -16.44 -0.23 30.73
N GLY A 593 -15.72 -0.06 31.85
CA GLY A 593 -14.63 0.91 31.98
C GLY A 593 -15.05 2.30 32.46
N CYS A 594 -14.55 3.35 31.79
CA CYS A 594 -14.67 4.75 32.22
C CYS A 594 -16.12 5.28 32.13
N ASP A 595 -16.55 6.11 33.10
CA ASP A 595 -17.86 6.78 33.06
C ASP A 595 -17.88 8.03 32.18
N HIS A 596 -16.75 8.41 31.59
CA HIS A 596 -16.68 9.47 30.60
C HIS A 596 -16.96 8.91 29.20
N MET A 597 -18.12 9.25 28.66
CA MET A 597 -18.60 8.77 27.37
C MET A 597 -18.45 9.84 26.30
N VAL A 598 -18.18 9.40 25.07
CA VAL A 598 -18.22 10.24 23.87
C VAL A 598 -19.35 9.72 22.98
N CYS A 599 -20.24 10.62 22.57
CA CYS A 599 -21.35 10.24 21.70
C CYS A 599 -20.83 9.81 20.32
N ILE A 600 -21.25 8.63 19.87
CA ILE A 600 -20.88 8.05 18.56
C ILE A 600 -21.73 8.59 17.40
N ALA A 601 -22.76 9.41 17.69
CA ALA A 601 -23.59 9.97 16.63
C ALA A 601 -22.75 10.95 15.78
N PRO A 602 -22.74 10.80 14.44
CA PRO A 602 -21.97 11.66 13.55
C PRO A 602 -22.21 13.15 13.83
N GLY A 603 -21.12 13.90 13.99
CA GLY A 603 -21.15 15.35 14.24
C GLY A 603 -21.67 15.79 15.61
N CYS A 604 -22.06 14.87 16.51
CA CYS A 604 -22.58 15.26 17.82
C CYS A 604 -21.48 15.71 18.79
N ASN A 605 -20.33 15.04 18.78
CA ASN A 605 -19.13 15.31 19.58
C ASN A 605 -19.36 15.58 21.08
N THR A 606 -20.52 15.15 21.60
CA THR A 606 -20.90 15.43 22.98
C THR A 606 -20.22 14.44 23.89
N GLN A 607 -19.44 14.96 24.83
CA GLN A 607 -18.80 14.18 25.86
C GLN A 607 -19.59 14.37 27.15
N PHE A 608 -19.99 13.27 27.78
CA PHE A 608 -20.90 13.31 28.92
C PHE A 608 -20.57 12.21 29.93
N CYS A 609 -20.98 12.43 31.18
CA CYS A 609 -20.80 11.44 32.23
C CYS A 609 -21.95 10.43 32.21
N TYR A 610 -21.65 9.14 32.16
CA TYR A 610 -22.64 8.06 32.17
C TYR A 610 -23.35 7.93 33.51
N LEU A 611 -22.74 8.36 34.62
CA LEU A 611 -23.35 8.31 35.96
C LEU A 611 -24.48 9.32 36.09
N CYS A 612 -24.14 10.60 35.93
CA CYS A 612 -25.07 11.69 36.18
C CYS A 612 -25.76 12.21 34.91
N GLY A 613 -25.34 11.78 33.72
CA GLY A 613 -25.95 12.18 32.44
C GLY A 613 -25.66 13.63 32.01
N VAL A 614 -24.75 14.32 32.71
CA VAL A 614 -24.43 15.74 32.44
C VAL A 614 -23.39 15.86 31.34
N ILE A 615 -23.53 16.90 30.51
CA ILE A 615 -22.53 17.27 29.49
C ILE A 615 -21.24 17.69 30.18
N VAL A 616 -20.15 17.04 29.82
CA VAL A 616 -18.78 17.40 30.22
C VAL A 616 -18.25 18.48 29.26
N THR A 617 -18.37 18.25 27.95
CA THR A 617 -18.04 19.24 26.91
C THR A 617 -18.66 18.85 25.56
N ARG A 618 -18.60 19.73 24.56
CA ARG A 618 -19.06 19.51 23.18
C ARG A 618 -17.96 19.87 22.18
N THR A 619 -16.83 19.20 22.30
CA THR A 619 -15.63 19.51 21.52
C THR A 619 -14.85 18.24 21.23
N VAL A 620 -14.08 18.30 20.14
CA VAL A 620 -13.10 17.27 19.75
C VAL A 620 -11.67 17.64 20.17
N VAL A 621 -11.48 18.85 20.73
CA VAL A 621 -10.18 19.36 21.17
C VAL A 621 -9.77 18.71 22.50
N ALA A 622 -8.63 18.00 22.50
CA ALA A 622 -8.18 17.19 23.64
C ALA A 622 -8.02 17.98 24.95
N GLN A 623 -7.54 19.23 24.86
CA GLN A 623 -7.32 20.09 26.03
C GLN A 623 -8.64 20.44 26.72
N GLU A 624 -9.65 20.89 25.96
CA GLU A 624 -10.97 21.24 26.48
C GLU A 624 -11.69 20.01 27.05
N ILE A 625 -11.49 18.84 26.43
CA ILE A 625 -11.96 17.56 26.93
C ILE A 625 -11.35 17.28 28.31
N ASN A 626 -10.03 17.38 28.43
CA ASN A 626 -9.34 17.13 29.70
C ASN A 626 -9.75 18.14 30.77
N ALA A 627 -9.84 19.43 30.43
CA ALA A 627 -10.32 20.47 31.33
C ALA A 627 -11.76 20.19 31.80
N GLY A 628 -12.66 19.83 30.89
CA GLY A 628 -14.04 19.45 31.20
C GLY A 628 -14.10 18.22 32.10
N LYS A 629 -13.31 17.18 31.81
CA LYS A 629 -13.21 15.97 32.65
C LYS A 629 -12.75 16.32 34.04
N MET A 630 -11.67 17.10 34.18
CA MET A 630 -11.14 17.52 35.48
C MET A 630 -12.16 18.35 36.25
N ALA A 631 -12.86 19.28 35.60
CA ALA A 631 -13.89 20.10 36.25
C ALA A 631 -15.08 19.25 36.72
N HIS A 632 -15.57 18.35 35.86
CA HIS A 632 -16.77 17.55 36.14
C HIS A 632 -16.52 16.47 37.20
N PHE A 633 -15.51 15.62 37.02
CA PHE A 633 -15.29 14.45 37.88
C PHE A 633 -14.75 14.81 39.28
N ARG A 634 -14.37 16.07 39.52
CA ARG A 634 -14.10 16.59 40.89
C ARG A 634 -15.36 16.75 41.73
N VAL A 635 -16.51 17.00 41.10
CA VAL A 635 -17.79 17.29 41.77
C VAL A 635 -18.87 16.25 41.45
N CYS A 636 -18.60 15.33 40.53
CA CYS A 636 -19.52 14.26 40.16
C CYS A 636 -19.72 13.32 41.36
N PRO A 637 -20.97 12.98 41.72
CA PRO A 637 -21.24 12.07 42.83
C PRO A 637 -20.58 10.71 42.60
N PRO A 638 -19.97 10.10 43.63
CA PRO A 638 -19.45 8.74 43.54
C PRO A 638 -20.59 7.75 43.32
N ARG A 639 -20.24 6.60 42.71
CA ARG A 639 -21.17 5.48 42.45
C ARG A 639 -21.82 4.94 43.71
#